data_AF-A0A0B7MP97-F1
#
_entry.id   AF-A0A0B7MP97-F1
#
_cell.length_a   1.000
_cell.length_b   1.000
_cell.length_c   1.000
_cell.angle_alpha   90.00
_cell.angle_beta   90.00
_cell.angle_gamma   90.00
#
_symmetry.space_group_name_H-M   'P 1'
#
loop_
_entity.id
_entity.type
_entity.pdbx_description
1 polymer ?
#
loop_
_entity_poly.entity_id
_entity_poly.type
_entity_poly.pdbx_seq_one_letter_code
_entity_poly.pdbx_strand_id
1 'polypeptide(L)'
;MEYISAVEASEKWGVSLRQVQRFLADNRIPRAKKYGRSWMIPVDAEKPIDPRREKKLPQISLSSDLSCVIAATAIPMPSGNPDAILDTIDEDRLRLIYEAELAYLRGDFRRAMQCCHKTEGDDAARLRACPLAIAAAISMGDYRTYTEIESYLKRCIDTNKGSEIAACAEISLATAVVSVIAPNMVPDWLKVGDLSALPPQAMPNALYLRARYLHYIGQPDVMLAVAQTALTLSSPERGITTTDIYLRVTCAIACHALEREDEAKRWLLEAMRLALPHGFITPFAELVTALGGLMERCLEQEFPGYYGAVMEQWKRTWKNWITFHNQFTKDNITLILSLREYHIAVLAARRIPYAKIAKQYCISVGRLKNIMLEIYEKLFISSRDELAKYVL
;
A
#
# COMPACT_ATOMS: atom_id res chain seq x y z
N MET A 1 -32.40 -31.95 49.34
CA MET A 1 -32.19 -31.77 47.89
C MET A 1 -33.33 -32.47 47.20
N GLU A 2 -34.19 -31.73 46.52
CA GLU A 2 -35.31 -32.29 45.76
C GLU A 2 -34.81 -32.77 44.39
N TYR A 3 -35.30 -33.93 43.97
CA TYR A 3 -34.95 -34.56 42.72
C TYR A 3 -36.21 -34.77 41.89
N ILE A 4 -36.09 -34.54 40.60
CA ILE A 4 -37.10 -34.81 39.58
C ILE A 4 -36.68 -36.03 38.75
N SER A 5 -37.66 -36.73 38.19
CA SER A 5 -37.47 -37.82 37.26
C SER A 5 -37.01 -37.31 35.88
N ALA A 6 -36.48 -38.22 35.06
CA ALA A 6 -36.14 -37.91 33.67
C ALA A 6 -37.36 -37.46 32.83
N VAL A 7 -38.57 -37.87 33.21
CA VAL A 7 -39.82 -37.46 32.54
C VAL A 7 -40.16 -36.02 32.89
N GLU A 8 -40.15 -35.66 34.16
CA GLU A 8 -40.39 -34.28 34.61
C GLU A 8 -39.30 -33.32 34.10
N ALA A 9 -38.05 -33.77 34.00
CA ALA A 9 -36.98 -32.98 33.37
C ALA A 9 -37.21 -32.79 31.87
N SER A 10 -37.82 -33.76 31.18
CA SER A 10 -38.14 -33.66 29.74
C SER A 10 -39.21 -32.61 29.48
N GLU A 11 -40.21 -32.53 30.36
CA GLU A 11 -41.26 -31.51 30.34
C GLU A 11 -40.67 -30.13 30.70
N LYS A 12 -39.88 -30.04 31.78
CA LYS A 12 -39.23 -28.81 32.22
C LYS A 12 -38.34 -28.18 31.13
N TRP A 13 -37.62 -28.99 30.36
CA TRP A 13 -36.67 -28.52 29.34
C TRP A 13 -37.22 -28.47 27.92
N GLY A 14 -38.48 -28.88 27.71
CA GLY A 14 -39.14 -28.95 26.41
C GLY A 14 -38.38 -29.84 25.42
N VAL A 15 -37.91 -31.01 25.86
CA VAL A 15 -37.15 -31.98 25.03
C VAL A 15 -37.71 -33.39 25.15
N SER A 16 -37.40 -34.25 24.19
CA SER A 16 -37.79 -35.66 24.29
C SER A 16 -37.08 -36.38 25.45
N LEU A 17 -37.75 -37.36 26.06
CA LEU A 17 -37.18 -38.23 27.10
C LEU A 17 -35.86 -38.88 26.64
N ARG A 18 -35.77 -39.27 25.35
CA ARG A 18 -34.55 -39.83 24.74
C ARG A 18 -33.38 -38.85 24.80
N GLN A 19 -33.64 -37.56 24.64
CA GLN A 19 -32.61 -36.52 24.71
C GLN A 19 -32.14 -36.29 26.15
N VAL A 20 -33.04 -36.33 27.13
CA VAL A 20 -32.69 -36.29 28.56
C VAL A 20 -31.83 -37.50 28.94
N GLN A 21 -32.23 -38.71 28.51
CA GLN A 21 -31.45 -39.93 28.74
C GLN A 21 -30.05 -39.86 28.11
N ARG A 22 -29.92 -39.25 26.92
CA ARG A 22 -28.61 -39.00 26.29
C ARG A 22 -27.75 -38.06 27.13
N PHE A 23 -28.30 -36.96 27.64
CA PHE A 23 -27.56 -36.05 28.52
C PHE A 23 -27.09 -36.73 29.81
N LEU A 24 -27.90 -37.63 30.37
CA LEU A 24 -27.55 -38.42 31.54
C LEU A 24 -26.46 -39.47 31.22
N ALA A 25 -26.57 -40.17 30.09
CA ALA A 25 -25.56 -41.12 29.64
C ALA A 25 -24.21 -40.45 29.34
N ASP A 26 -24.25 -39.23 28.81
CA ASP A 26 -23.07 -38.41 28.51
C ASP A 26 -22.50 -37.69 29.76
N ASN A 27 -23.05 -37.94 30.97
CA ASN A 27 -22.68 -37.29 32.24
C ASN A 27 -22.76 -35.74 32.22
N ARG A 28 -23.66 -35.18 31.41
CA ARG A 28 -23.77 -33.73 31.16
C ARG A 28 -24.66 -32.98 32.15
N ILE A 29 -25.31 -33.70 33.07
CA ILE A 29 -26.15 -33.13 34.12
C ILE A 29 -25.43 -33.36 35.44
N PRO A 30 -24.78 -32.33 36.01
CA PRO A 30 -24.09 -32.45 37.28
C PRO A 30 -25.03 -32.95 38.37
N ARG A 31 -24.52 -33.83 39.25
CA ARG A 31 -25.23 -34.35 40.43
C ARG A 31 -26.48 -35.21 40.11
N ALA A 32 -26.70 -35.59 38.84
CA ALA A 32 -27.66 -36.62 38.52
C ALA A 32 -27.20 -37.99 39.07
N LYS A 33 -28.11 -38.73 39.68
CA LYS A 33 -27.83 -40.05 40.27
C LYS A 33 -28.75 -41.10 39.67
N LYS A 34 -28.21 -42.29 39.40
CA LYS A 34 -29.02 -43.44 38.99
C LYS A 34 -29.48 -44.20 40.22
N TYR A 35 -30.79 -44.35 40.39
CA TYR A 35 -31.39 -45.11 41.48
C TYR A 35 -32.29 -46.20 40.90
N GLY A 36 -31.83 -47.45 40.98
CA GLY A 36 -32.49 -48.59 40.34
C GLY A 36 -32.56 -48.44 38.80
N ARG A 37 -33.79 -48.44 38.26
CA ARG A 37 -34.05 -48.26 36.82
C ARG A 37 -34.30 -46.80 36.41
N SER A 38 -34.30 -45.87 37.38
CA SER A 38 -34.65 -44.47 37.17
C SER A 38 -33.48 -43.53 37.44
N TRP A 39 -33.53 -42.34 36.84
CA TRP A 39 -32.57 -41.27 37.08
C TRP A 39 -33.19 -40.20 37.96
N MET A 40 -32.42 -39.75 38.94
CA MET A 40 -32.74 -38.63 39.83
C MET A 40 -31.94 -37.41 39.36
N ILE A 41 -32.63 -36.42 38.83
CA ILE A 41 -32.07 -35.16 38.34
C ILE A 41 -32.33 -34.08 39.40
N PRO A 42 -31.34 -33.28 39.83
CA PRO A 42 -31.60 -32.18 40.76
C PRO A 42 -32.65 -31.19 40.20
N VAL A 43 -33.57 -30.71 41.04
CA VAL A 43 -34.61 -29.76 40.61
C VAL A 43 -34.05 -28.46 40.03
N ASP A 44 -32.86 -28.05 40.48
CA ASP A 44 -32.10 -26.87 40.03
C ASP A 44 -31.30 -27.11 38.74
N ALA A 45 -31.30 -28.33 38.19
CA ALA A 45 -30.57 -28.62 36.96
C ALA A 45 -31.15 -27.86 35.76
N GLU A 46 -30.26 -27.13 35.08
CA GLU A 46 -30.53 -26.48 33.81
C GLU A 46 -30.29 -27.43 32.63
N LYS A 47 -30.95 -27.14 31.51
CA LYS A 47 -30.83 -27.90 30.27
C LYS A 47 -29.39 -27.78 29.72
N PRO A 48 -28.66 -28.89 29.50
CA PRO A 48 -27.33 -28.83 28.90
C PRO A 48 -27.36 -28.21 27.50
N ILE A 49 -26.49 -27.23 27.26
CA ILE A 49 -26.37 -26.50 25.98
C ILE A 49 -25.91 -27.47 24.89
N ASP A 50 -26.62 -27.58 23.77
CA ASP A 50 -26.19 -28.45 22.67
C ASP A 50 -24.81 -27.98 22.14
N PRO A 51 -23.76 -28.82 22.10
CA PRO A 51 -22.46 -28.44 21.55
C PRO A 51 -22.54 -28.04 20.05
N ARG A 52 -23.60 -28.44 19.33
CA ARG A 52 -23.88 -27.96 17.96
C ARG A 52 -24.48 -26.54 17.92
N ARG A 53 -24.96 -26.04 19.06
CA ARG A 53 -25.46 -24.68 19.28
C ARG A 53 -24.49 -23.82 20.08
N GLU A 54 -23.23 -24.22 20.26
CA GLU A 54 -22.20 -23.20 20.36
C GLU A 54 -22.37 -22.31 19.13
N LYS A 55 -22.88 -21.10 19.36
CA LYS A 55 -22.72 -20.02 18.41
C LYS A 55 -21.21 -19.90 18.23
N LYS A 56 -20.66 -20.60 17.24
CA LYS A 56 -19.46 -20.13 16.58
C LYS A 56 -19.82 -18.72 16.17
N LEU A 57 -19.26 -17.73 16.87
CA LEU A 57 -19.21 -16.36 16.38
C LEU A 57 -18.86 -16.49 14.90
N PRO A 58 -19.66 -15.94 13.97
CA PRO A 58 -19.41 -16.14 12.55
C PRO A 58 -17.94 -15.80 12.31
N GLN A 59 -17.17 -16.78 11.82
CA GLN A 59 -15.80 -16.53 11.39
C GLN A 59 -15.91 -15.41 10.36
N ILE A 60 -15.43 -14.22 10.71
CA ILE A 60 -15.41 -13.08 9.79
C ILE A 60 -14.60 -13.57 8.59
N SER A 61 -15.21 -13.52 7.40
CA SER A 61 -14.49 -13.92 6.19
C SER A 61 -13.33 -12.96 5.96
N LEU A 62 -12.22 -13.44 5.40
CA LEU A 62 -11.06 -12.60 5.11
C LEU A 62 -11.45 -11.36 4.28
N SER A 63 -12.38 -11.50 3.34
CA SER A 63 -12.88 -10.37 2.55
C SER A 63 -13.57 -9.32 3.43
N SER A 64 -14.49 -9.72 4.31
CA SER A 64 -15.17 -8.76 5.20
C SER A 64 -14.20 -8.11 6.18
N ASP A 65 -13.25 -8.88 6.70
CA ASP A 65 -12.24 -8.35 7.62
C ASP A 65 -11.29 -7.36 6.92
N LEU A 66 -10.85 -7.70 5.71
CA LEU A 66 -10.04 -6.82 4.87
C LEU A 66 -10.75 -5.50 4.57
N SER A 67 -12.02 -5.53 4.16
CA SER A 67 -12.79 -4.30 3.92
C SER A 67 -12.92 -3.45 5.19
N CYS A 68 -13.12 -4.07 6.36
CA CYS A 68 -13.13 -3.37 7.64
C CYS A 68 -11.77 -2.71 7.95
N VAL A 69 -10.67 -3.44 7.80
CA VAL A 69 -9.31 -2.91 8.01
C VAL A 69 -9.02 -1.76 7.05
N ILE A 70 -9.34 -1.91 5.76
CA ILE A 70 -9.13 -0.85 4.76
C ILE A 70 -9.92 0.40 5.13
N ALA A 71 -11.20 0.27 5.49
CA ALA A 71 -12.02 1.40 5.87
C ALA A 71 -11.51 2.10 7.14
N ALA A 72 -11.13 1.33 8.17
CA ALA A 72 -10.64 1.87 9.43
C ALA A 72 -9.25 2.51 9.32
N THR A 73 -8.47 2.14 8.29
CA THR A 73 -7.13 2.69 8.01
C THR A 73 -7.13 3.64 6.81
N ALA A 74 -8.30 4.10 6.38
CA ALA A 74 -8.46 5.18 5.41
C ALA A 74 -8.86 6.50 6.08
N ILE A 75 -8.99 6.52 7.42
CA ILE A 75 -9.34 7.71 8.19
C ILE A 75 -8.17 8.69 8.15
N PRO A 76 -8.40 9.98 7.82
CA PRO A 76 -7.36 11.00 7.82
C PRO A 76 -6.74 11.22 9.19
N MET A 77 -5.42 11.36 9.22
CA MET A 77 -4.68 11.76 10.42
C MET A 77 -5.02 13.22 10.79
N PRO A 78 -5.09 13.60 12.07
CA PRO A 78 -5.37 14.99 12.45
C PRO A 78 -4.31 15.95 11.92
N SER A 79 -4.73 17.07 11.30
CA SER A 79 -3.80 18.00 10.63
C SER A 79 -2.89 18.79 11.58
N GLY A 80 -3.28 18.98 12.84
CA GLY A 80 -2.43 19.67 13.83
C GLY A 80 -1.40 18.73 14.46
N ASN A 81 -1.75 17.46 14.62
CA ASN A 81 -0.92 16.43 15.23
C ASN A 81 -1.28 15.06 14.66
N PRO A 82 -0.60 14.61 13.58
CA PRO A 82 -0.92 13.34 12.95
C PRO A 82 -0.79 12.13 13.89
N ASP A 83 0.14 12.17 14.86
CA ASP A 83 0.36 11.07 15.82
C ASP A 83 -0.85 10.83 16.73
N ALA A 84 -1.69 11.85 16.94
CA ALA A 84 -2.90 11.71 17.76
C ALA A 84 -3.88 10.67 17.19
N ILE A 85 -3.74 10.27 15.92
CA ILE A 85 -4.52 9.16 15.36
C ILE A 85 -4.29 7.86 16.16
N LEU A 86 -3.08 7.63 16.68
CA LEU A 86 -2.72 6.40 17.40
C LEU A 86 -3.47 6.28 18.72
N ASP A 87 -3.82 7.41 19.33
CA ASP A 87 -4.61 7.47 20.57
C ASP A 87 -6.10 7.23 20.34
N THR A 88 -6.57 7.37 19.10
CA THR A 88 -7.98 7.16 18.73
C THR A 88 -8.29 5.72 18.30
N ILE A 89 -7.27 4.90 18.08
CA ILE A 89 -7.39 3.55 17.55
C ILE A 89 -7.13 2.55 18.67
N ASP A 90 -8.17 1.82 19.06
CA ASP A 90 -8.09 0.82 20.13
C ASP A 90 -7.48 -0.51 19.66
N GLU A 91 -7.73 -0.91 18.40
CA GLU A 91 -7.24 -2.18 17.85
C GLU A 91 -5.75 -2.11 17.47
N ASP A 92 -4.92 -2.95 18.12
CA ASP A 92 -3.48 -3.05 17.88
C ASP A 92 -3.11 -3.22 16.41
N ARG A 93 -3.86 -4.05 15.66
CA ARG A 93 -3.61 -4.31 14.24
C ARG A 93 -3.74 -3.07 13.36
N LEU A 94 -4.70 -2.19 13.69
CA LEU A 94 -4.94 -0.94 12.97
C LEU A 94 -3.90 0.10 13.38
N ARG A 95 -3.55 0.15 14.67
CA ARG A 95 -2.49 1.00 15.19
C ARG A 95 -1.14 0.70 14.53
N LEU A 96 -0.81 -0.58 14.33
CA LEU A 96 0.41 -1.00 13.61
C LEU A 96 0.47 -0.42 12.19
N ILE A 97 -0.66 -0.34 11.47
CA ILE A 97 -0.72 0.20 10.12
C ILE A 97 -0.46 1.71 10.13
N TYR A 98 -1.09 2.46 11.04
CA TYR A 98 -0.84 3.90 11.19
C TYR A 98 0.58 4.21 11.69
N GLU A 99 1.10 3.45 12.64
CA GLU A 99 2.50 3.57 13.08
C GLU A 99 3.47 3.34 11.94
N ALA A 100 3.19 2.33 11.09
CA ALA A 100 4.00 2.08 9.92
C ALA A 100 3.96 3.27 8.95
N GLU A 101 2.76 3.80 8.68
CA GLU A 101 2.53 4.92 7.77
C GLU A 101 3.26 6.19 8.24
N LEU A 102 3.11 6.56 9.52
CA LEU A 102 3.81 7.68 10.14
C LEU A 102 5.34 7.52 10.08
N ALA A 103 5.84 6.33 10.43
CA ALA A 103 7.27 6.03 10.38
C ALA A 103 7.82 6.13 8.95
N TYR A 104 7.09 5.59 7.97
CA TYR A 104 7.47 5.64 6.56
C TYR A 104 7.52 7.08 6.05
N LEU A 105 6.49 7.88 6.32
CA LEU A 105 6.45 9.29 5.90
C LEU A 105 7.62 10.11 6.46
N ARG A 106 8.10 9.76 7.66
CA ARG A 106 9.26 10.37 8.33
C ARG A 106 10.61 9.82 7.90
N GLY A 107 10.64 8.82 7.03
CA GLY A 107 11.87 8.19 6.55
C GLY A 107 12.47 7.14 7.50
N ASP A 108 11.74 6.73 8.55
CA ASP A 108 12.09 5.59 9.40
C ASP A 108 11.55 4.29 8.79
N PHE A 109 12.19 3.89 7.69
CA PHE A 109 11.81 2.69 6.95
C PHE A 109 11.97 1.41 7.78
N ARG A 110 12.91 1.39 8.75
CA ARG A 110 13.11 0.22 9.61
C ARG A 110 11.93 0.05 10.55
N ARG A 111 11.47 1.14 11.20
CA ARG A 111 10.29 1.08 12.06
C ARG A 111 9.04 0.75 11.27
N ALA A 112 8.86 1.37 10.09
CA ALA A 112 7.77 1.01 9.19
C ALA A 112 7.77 -0.48 8.89
N MET A 113 8.95 -1.06 8.60
CA MET A 113 9.05 -2.48 8.31
C MET A 113 8.75 -3.37 9.51
N GLN A 114 9.22 -2.99 10.70
CA GLN A 114 8.92 -3.74 11.93
C GLN A 114 7.42 -3.80 12.20
N CYS A 115 6.69 -2.71 11.96
CA CYS A 115 5.25 -2.69 12.13
C CYS A 115 4.53 -3.63 11.15
N CYS A 116 4.90 -3.66 9.86
CA CYS A 116 4.24 -4.61 8.94
C CYS A 116 4.67 -6.07 9.18
N HIS A 117 5.87 -6.35 9.73
CA HIS A 117 6.19 -7.72 10.15
C HIS A 117 5.28 -8.20 11.29
N LYS A 118 4.89 -7.32 12.21
CA LYS A 118 4.00 -7.64 13.33
C LYS A 118 2.57 -7.97 12.92
N THR A 119 2.18 -7.74 11.67
CA THR A 119 0.87 -8.17 11.15
C THR A 119 0.89 -9.62 10.67
N GLU A 120 1.99 -10.36 10.82
CA GLU A 120 2.05 -11.79 10.53
C GLU A 120 1.03 -12.58 11.36
N GLY A 121 0.25 -13.44 10.70
CA GLY A 121 -0.89 -14.14 11.30
C GLY A 121 -2.23 -13.41 11.18
N ASP A 122 -2.25 -12.15 10.74
CA ASP A 122 -3.45 -11.38 10.40
C ASP A 122 -3.41 -11.00 8.90
N ASP A 123 -4.07 -11.79 8.06
CA ASP A 123 -4.04 -11.60 6.60
C ASP A 123 -4.65 -10.26 6.16
N ALA A 124 -5.69 -9.78 6.85
CA ALA A 124 -6.34 -8.51 6.51
C ALA A 124 -5.40 -7.33 6.78
N ALA A 125 -4.79 -7.29 7.97
CA ALA A 125 -3.82 -6.27 8.33
C ALA A 125 -2.55 -6.37 7.47
N ARG A 126 -2.09 -7.59 7.19
CA ARG A 126 -0.90 -7.84 6.36
C ARG A 126 -1.10 -7.35 4.93
N LEU A 127 -2.21 -7.70 4.28
CA LEU A 127 -2.53 -7.21 2.93
C LEU A 127 -2.59 -5.69 2.88
N ARG A 128 -3.23 -5.04 3.88
CA ARG A 128 -3.31 -3.58 3.96
C ARG A 128 -1.94 -2.90 4.15
N ALA A 129 -1.02 -3.55 4.85
CA ALA A 129 0.32 -3.03 5.13
C ALA A 129 1.33 -3.30 3.99
N CYS A 130 1.06 -4.27 3.11
CA CYS A 130 1.98 -4.69 2.04
C CYS A 130 2.46 -3.57 1.10
N PRO A 131 1.62 -2.65 0.59
CA PRO A 131 2.09 -1.57 -0.29
C PRO A 131 3.19 -0.73 0.38
N LEU A 132 2.98 -0.38 1.64
CA LEU A 132 3.93 0.40 2.43
C LEU A 132 5.20 -0.40 2.74
N ALA A 133 5.06 -1.68 3.09
CA ALA A 133 6.17 -2.59 3.33
C ALA A 133 7.08 -2.73 2.11
N ILE A 134 6.47 -2.85 0.92
CA ILE A 134 7.18 -2.90 -0.36
C ILE A 134 7.96 -1.60 -0.59
N ALA A 135 7.32 -0.45 -0.40
CA ALA A 135 7.96 0.84 -0.60
C ALA A 135 9.12 1.07 0.38
N ALA A 136 8.97 0.63 1.64
CA ALA A 136 10.03 0.64 2.64
C ALA A 136 11.19 -0.31 2.27
N ALA A 137 10.88 -1.51 1.79
CA ALA A 137 11.89 -2.49 1.34
C ALA A 137 12.71 -1.94 0.17
N ILE A 138 12.06 -1.30 -0.81
CA ILE A 138 12.74 -0.61 -1.92
C ILE A 138 13.67 0.48 -1.39
N SER A 139 13.18 1.31 -0.48
CA SER A 139 13.96 2.41 0.11
C SER A 139 15.17 1.93 0.92
N MET A 140 15.10 0.73 1.51
CA MET A 140 16.20 0.09 2.23
C MET A 140 17.08 -0.79 1.35
N GLY A 141 16.66 -1.09 0.10
CA GLY A 141 17.35 -2.04 -0.77
C GLY A 141 17.20 -3.49 -0.30
N ASP A 142 16.18 -3.76 0.52
CA ASP A 142 15.92 -5.07 1.12
C ASP A 142 15.13 -5.96 0.15
N TYR A 143 15.84 -6.47 -0.85
CA TYR A 143 15.22 -7.33 -1.86
C TYR A 143 14.73 -8.66 -1.26
N ARG A 144 15.37 -9.16 -0.21
CA ARG A 144 14.97 -10.41 0.45
C ARG A 144 13.57 -10.26 1.03
N THR A 145 13.34 -9.26 1.88
CA THR A 145 12.01 -9.02 2.45
C THR A 145 10.96 -8.74 1.37
N TYR A 146 11.33 -8.04 0.30
CA TYR A 146 10.44 -7.90 -0.86
C TYR A 146 10.02 -9.26 -1.44
N THR A 147 10.94 -10.20 -1.68
CA THR A 147 10.60 -11.51 -2.25
C THR A 147 9.70 -12.36 -1.34
N GLU A 148 9.84 -12.21 -0.02
CA GLU A 148 8.96 -12.85 0.97
C GLU A 148 7.54 -12.28 0.89
N ILE A 149 7.40 -10.96 0.79
CA ILE A 149 6.12 -10.26 0.59
C ILE A 149 5.52 -10.63 -0.77
N GLU A 150 6.32 -10.62 -1.84
CA GLU A 150 5.88 -10.97 -3.20
C GLU A 150 5.32 -12.39 -3.24
N SER A 151 6.00 -13.35 -2.61
CA SER A 151 5.57 -14.74 -2.52
C SER A 151 4.25 -14.88 -1.77
N TYR A 152 4.06 -14.11 -0.70
CA TYR A 152 2.80 -14.04 0.02
C TYR A 152 1.66 -13.50 -0.86
N LEU A 153 1.87 -12.36 -1.51
CA LEU A 153 0.87 -11.72 -2.37
C LEU A 153 0.47 -12.60 -3.56
N LYS A 154 1.44 -13.26 -4.20
CA LYS A 154 1.18 -14.23 -5.29
C LYS A 154 0.27 -15.37 -4.82
N ARG A 155 0.50 -15.93 -3.63
CA ARG A 155 -0.40 -16.94 -3.05
C ARG A 155 -1.81 -16.40 -2.79
N CYS A 156 -1.93 -15.16 -2.29
CA CYS A 156 -3.24 -14.52 -2.10
C CYS A 156 -4.00 -14.38 -3.42
N ILE A 157 -3.32 -13.97 -4.49
CA ILE A 157 -3.90 -13.84 -5.84
C ILE A 157 -4.36 -15.21 -6.36
N ASP A 158 -3.50 -16.22 -6.29
CA ASP A 158 -3.80 -17.56 -6.80
C ASP A 158 -4.98 -18.22 -6.08
N THR A 159 -5.10 -17.99 -4.77
CA THR A 159 -6.15 -18.58 -3.93
C THR A 159 -7.49 -17.84 -4.04
N ASN A 160 -7.48 -16.55 -4.39
CA ASN A 160 -8.66 -15.68 -4.34
C ASN A 160 -8.97 -15.02 -5.69
N LYS A 161 -8.74 -15.71 -6.81
CA LYS A 161 -8.90 -15.17 -8.18
C LYS A 161 -10.25 -14.48 -8.38
N GLY A 162 -10.22 -13.27 -8.95
CA GLY A 162 -11.41 -12.48 -9.25
C GLY A 162 -12.11 -11.88 -8.02
N SER A 163 -11.49 -11.92 -6.84
CA SER A 163 -12.01 -11.28 -5.63
C SER A 163 -11.29 -9.97 -5.30
N GLU A 164 -11.88 -9.21 -4.38
CA GLU A 164 -11.29 -8.01 -3.76
C GLU A 164 -9.91 -8.29 -3.14
N ILE A 165 -9.72 -9.48 -2.55
CA ILE A 165 -8.45 -9.88 -1.93
C ILE A 165 -7.34 -9.97 -2.99
N ALA A 166 -7.64 -10.58 -4.13
CA ALA A 166 -6.69 -10.64 -5.25
C ALA A 166 -6.41 -9.25 -5.81
N ALA A 167 -7.43 -8.40 -5.96
CA ALA A 167 -7.25 -7.02 -6.44
C ALA A 167 -6.37 -6.18 -5.49
N CYS A 168 -6.55 -6.30 -4.17
CA CYS A 168 -5.71 -5.63 -3.18
C CYS A 168 -4.26 -6.14 -3.21
N ALA A 169 -4.08 -7.46 -3.41
CA ALA A 169 -2.75 -8.05 -3.54
C ALA A 169 -2.05 -7.60 -4.84
N GLU A 170 -2.79 -7.51 -5.96
CA GLU A 170 -2.29 -6.99 -7.24
C GLU A 170 -1.89 -5.51 -7.15
N ILE A 171 -2.66 -4.67 -6.46
CA ILE A 171 -2.26 -3.27 -6.16
C ILE A 171 -0.96 -3.22 -5.37
N SER A 172 -0.83 -4.09 -4.38
CA SER A 172 0.37 -4.14 -3.55
C SER A 172 1.60 -4.45 -4.41
N LEU A 173 1.50 -5.44 -5.31
CA LEU A 173 2.57 -5.74 -6.27
C LEU A 173 2.81 -4.59 -7.27
N ALA A 174 1.76 -3.92 -7.73
CA ALA A 174 1.88 -2.77 -8.61
C ALA A 174 2.67 -1.61 -7.96
N THR A 175 2.66 -1.50 -6.63
CA THR A 175 3.50 -0.54 -5.89
C THR A 175 4.98 -0.76 -6.17
N ALA A 176 5.45 -2.02 -6.20
CA ALA A 176 6.83 -2.34 -6.51
C ALA A 176 7.17 -1.91 -7.94
N VAL A 177 6.35 -2.34 -8.90
CA VAL A 177 6.52 -2.09 -10.33
C VAL A 177 6.61 -0.60 -10.65
N VAL A 178 5.71 0.20 -10.07
CA VAL A 178 5.68 1.65 -10.28
C VAL A 178 6.86 2.33 -9.59
N SER A 179 7.25 1.87 -8.40
CA SER A 179 8.36 2.45 -7.63
C SER A 179 9.71 2.18 -8.27
N VAL A 180 9.90 1.01 -8.89
CA VAL A 180 11.13 0.65 -9.63
C VAL A 180 11.09 1.04 -11.10
N ILE A 181 10.05 1.76 -11.55
CA ILE A 181 10.01 2.34 -12.91
C ILE A 181 10.05 1.23 -13.97
N ALA A 182 9.24 0.18 -13.76
CA ALA A 182 9.08 -0.95 -14.67
C ALA A 182 7.70 -0.91 -15.38
N PRO A 183 7.40 0.11 -16.20
CA PRO A 183 6.07 0.34 -16.78
C PRO A 183 5.50 -0.83 -17.60
N ASN A 184 6.36 -1.72 -18.11
CA ASN A 184 5.94 -2.88 -18.90
C ASN A 184 5.37 -4.02 -18.03
N MET A 185 5.71 -4.02 -16.73
CA MET A 185 5.20 -4.99 -15.75
C MET A 185 3.93 -4.49 -15.03
N VAL A 186 3.42 -3.31 -15.37
CA VAL A 186 2.18 -2.78 -14.76
C VAL A 186 1.00 -3.65 -15.21
N PRO A 187 0.06 -4.02 -14.31
CA PRO A 187 -1.13 -4.78 -14.68
C PRO A 187 -2.02 -4.05 -15.68
N ASP A 188 -2.62 -4.77 -16.64
CA ASP A 188 -3.41 -4.16 -17.71
C ASP A 188 -4.66 -3.43 -17.19
N TRP A 189 -5.33 -3.97 -16.19
CA TRP A 189 -6.48 -3.32 -15.55
C TRP A 189 -6.11 -1.93 -15.00
N LEU A 190 -4.90 -1.77 -14.45
CA LEU A 190 -4.41 -0.51 -13.91
C LEU A 190 -4.05 0.48 -15.04
N LYS A 191 -3.51 -0.03 -16.16
CA LYS A 191 -3.21 0.75 -17.37
C LYS A 191 -4.47 1.31 -18.02
N VAL A 192 -5.57 0.57 -18.06
CA VAL A 192 -6.84 1.04 -18.64
C VAL A 192 -7.74 1.77 -17.65
N GLY A 193 -7.58 1.49 -16.35
CA GLY A 193 -8.24 2.23 -15.26
C GLY A 193 -9.49 1.54 -14.75
N ASP A 194 -9.52 0.21 -14.89
CA ASP A 194 -10.59 -0.63 -14.37
C ASP A 194 -10.37 -0.86 -12.88
N LEU A 195 -11.05 -0.07 -12.05
CA LEU A 195 -10.97 -0.12 -10.59
C LEU A 195 -12.16 -0.87 -9.97
N SER A 196 -12.95 -1.59 -10.78
CA SER A 196 -14.24 -2.17 -10.38
C SER A 196 -14.11 -3.24 -9.28
N ALA A 197 -12.97 -3.93 -9.21
CA ALA A 197 -12.70 -4.97 -8.23
C ALA A 197 -12.20 -4.44 -6.87
N LEU A 198 -12.01 -3.13 -6.73
CA LEU A 198 -11.42 -2.51 -5.55
C LEU A 198 -12.47 -1.91 -4.62
N PRO A 199 -12.22 -1.93 -3.30
CA PRO A 199 -13.05 -1.16 -2.38
C PRO A 199 -12.86 0.34 -2.64
N PRO A 200 -13.89 1.17 -2.45
CA PRO A 200 -13.83 2.62 -2.69
C PRO A 200 -12.64 3.31 -2.00
N GLN A 201 -12.32 2.89 -0.78
CA GLN A 201 -11.24 3.45 0.03
C GLN A 201 -9.84 3.11 -0.51
N ALA A 202 -9.69 2.08 -1.34
CA ALA A 202 -8.42 1.74 -1.99
C ALA A 202 -8.22 2.42 -3.36
N MET A 203 -9.31 2.93 -3.97
CA MET A 203 -9.26 3.57 -5.29
C MET A 203 -8.28 4.75 -5.38
N PRO A 204 -8.15 5.65 -4.38
CA PRO A 204 -7.20 6.76 -4.46
C PRO A 204 -5.75 6.29 -4.65
N ASN A 205 -5.35 5.22 -3.96
CA ASN A 205 -4.00 4.66 -4.11
C ASN A 205 -3.81 4.05 -5.51
N ALA A 206 -4.81 3.35 -6.04
CA ALA A 206 -4.76 2.82 -7.40
C ALA A 206 -4.64 3.95 -8.44
N LEU A 207 -5.37 5.06 -8.27
CA LEU A 207 -5.29 6.22 -9.15
C LEU A 207 -3.93 6.92 -9.07
N TYR A 208 -3.32 6.98 -7.88
CA TYR A 208 -1.93 7.43 -7.72
C TYR A 208 -0.96 6.55 -8.51
N LEU A 209 -1.04 5.21 -8.37
CA LEU A 209 -0.19 4.28 -9.11
C LEU A 209 -0.39 4.41 -10.63
N ARG A 210 -1.63 4.58 -11.09
CA ARG A 210 -1.96 4.85 -12.49
C ARG A 210 -1.35 6.17 -12.97
N ALA A 211 -1.46 7.24 -12.21
CA ALA A 211 -0.87 8.54 -12.55
C ALA A 211 0.66 8.43 -12.68
N ARG A 212 1.31 7.68 -11.79
CA ARG A 212 2.75 7.39 -11.90
C ARG A 212 3.10 6.54 -13.11
N TYR A 213 2.28 5.56 -13.49
CA TYR A 213 2.46 4.84 -14.76
C TYR A 213 2.37 5.79 -15.97
N LEU A 214 1.37 6.68 -16.00
CA LEU A 214 1.18 7.68 -17.05
C LEU A 214 2.38 8.64 -17.17
N HIS A 215 3.01 8.99 -16.05
CA HIS A 215 4.27 9.74 -16.05
C HIS A 215 5.35 9.03 -16.87
N TYR A 216 5.59 7.75 -16.60
CA TYR A 216 6.67 7.00 -17.27
C TYR A 216 6.42 6.85 -18.76
N ILE A 217 5.17 6.64 -19.19
CA ILE A 217 4.84 6.53 -20.62
C ILE A 217 4.73 7.89 -21.33
N GLY A 218 5.02 9.01 -20.64
CA GLY A 218 5.08 10.34 -21.24
C GLY A 218 3.71 10.93 -21.58
N GLN A 219 2.70 10.68 -20.74
CA GLN A 219 1.35 11.25 -20.87
C GLN A 219 1.01 12.21 -19.73
N PRO A 220 1.69 13.37 -19.63
CA PRO A 220 1.54 14.28 -18.49
C PRO A 220 0.16 14.95 -18.40
N ASP A 221 -0.53 15.20 -19.52
CA ASP A 221 -1.91 15.74 -19.51
C ASP A 221 -2.89 14.77 -18.86
N VAL A 222 -2.84 13.49 -19.25
CA VAL A 222 -3.72 12.43 -18.69
C VAL A 222 -3.36 12.18 -17.23
N MET A 223 -2.06 12.17 -16.91
CA MET A 223 -1.58 12.07 -15.53
C MET A 223 -2.16 13.17 -14.65
N LEU A 224 -2.12 14.44 -15.09
CA LEU A 224 -2.67 15.57 -14.35
C LEU A 224 -4.17 15.41 -14.13
N ALA A 225 -4.93 15.06 -15.16
CA ALA A 225 -6.37 14.87 -15.07
C ALA A 225 -6.74 13.76 -14.07
N VAL A 226 -6.04 12.62 -14.12
CA VAL A 226 -6.25 11.50 -13.16
C VAL A 226 -5.96 11.94 -11.73
N ALA A 227 -4.83 12.61 -11.49
CA ALA A 227 -4.43 13.03 -10.16
C ALA A 227 -5.37 14.11 -9.57
N GLN A 228 -5.76 15.10 -10.36
CA GLN A 228 -6.71 16.14 -9.94
C GLN A 228 -8.09 15.58 -9.65
N THR A 229 -8.57 14.65 -10.48
CA THR A 229 -9.86 13.98 -10.26
C THR A 229 -9.83 13.15 -8.98
N ALA A 230 -8.76 12.38 -8.76
CA ALA A 230 -8.58 11.61 -7.53
C ALA A 230 -8.57 12.53 -6.30
N LEU A 231 -7.83 13.64 -6.33
CA LEU A 231 -7.83 14.63 -5.25
C LEU A 231 -9.23 15.19 -5.01
N THR A 232 -9.95 15.55 -6.08
CA THR A 232 -11.28 16.17 -5.94
C THR A 232 -12.28 15.23 -5.27
N LEU A 233 -12.16 13.92 -5.50
CA LEU A 233 -13.07 12.90 -4.97
C LEU A 233 -12.63 12.31 -3.62
N SER A 234 -11.36 12.45 -3.24
CA SER A 234 -10.80 11.74 -2.07
C SER A 234 -10.02 12.62 -1.09
N SER A 235 -9.74 13.89 -1.41
CA SER A 235 -9.08 14.79 -0.46
C SER A 235 -9.98 14.97 0.76
N PRO A 236 -9.46 14.78 1.98
CA PRO A 236 -10.27 14.96 3.17
C PRO A 236 -10.57 16.45 3.40
N GLU A 237 -11.76 16.77 3.88
CA GLU A 237 -12.09 18.15 4.30
C GLU A 237 -11.21 18.61 5.47
N ARG A 238 -10.80 17.66 6.33
CA ARG A 238 -9.92 17.86 7.47
C ARG A 238 -8.98 16.69 7.65
N GLY A 239 -7.74 16.99 8.06
CA GLY A 239 -6.72 15.99 8.30
C GLY A 239 -5.84 15.72 7.08
N ILE A 240 -5.02 14.68 7.19
CA ILE A 240 -3.95 14.35 6.26
C ILE A 240 -4.04 12.86 5.92
N THR A 241 -4.02 12.52 4.64
CA THR A 241 -3.81 11.14 4.18
C THR A 241 -2.53 11.07 3.38
N THR A 242 -1.83 9.94 3.44
CA THR A 242 -0.61 9.73 2.62
C THR A 242 -0.91 9.92 1.14
N THR A 243 -2.03 9.37 0.66
CA THR A 243 -2.40 9.46 -0.76
C THR A 243 -2.65 10.89 -1.22
N ASP A 244 -3.24 11.76 -0.38
CA ASP A 244 -3.42 13.18 -0.72
C ASP A 244 -2.07 13.87 -0.96
N ILE A 245 -1.08 13.65 -0.09
CA ILE A 245 0.28 14.21 -0.26
C ILE A 245 0.87 13.74 -1.60
N TYR A 246 0.87 12.43 -1.86
CA TYR A 246 1.45 11.87 -3.08
C TYR A 246 0.72 12.32 -4.34
N LEU A 247 -0.60 12.46 -4.32
CA LEU A 247 -1.37 12.97 -5.45
C LEU A 247 -1.07 14.46 -5.72
N ARG A 248 -0.91 15.30 -4.69
CA ARG A 248 -0.50 16.70 -4.87
C ARG A 248 0.89 16.82 -5.49
N VAL A 249 1.87 16.02 -5.02
CA VAL A 249 3.21 15.99 -5.63
C VAL A 249 3.13 15.46 -7.07
N THR A 250 2.25 14.50 -7.34
CA THR A 250 1.99 14.00 -8.69
C THR A 250 1.42 15.10 -9.60
N CYS A 251 0.48 15.93 -9.13
CA CYS A 251 0.02 17.11 -9.87
C CYS A 251 1.17 18.08 -10.16
N ALA A 252 2.06 18.33 -9.19
CA ALA A 252 3.23 19.18 -9.40
C ALA A 252 4.15 18.65 -10.51
N ILE A 253 4.44 17.34 -10.50
CA ILE A 253 5.26 16.68 -11.53
C ILE A 253 4.59 16.80 -12.91
N ALA A 254 3.28 16.57 -12.98
CA ALA A 254 2.54 16.67 -14.24
C ALA A 254 2.54 18.11 -14.78
N CYS A 255 2.25 19.11 -13.93
CA CYS A 255 2.32 20.52 -14.30
C CYS A 255 3.73 20.93 -14.77
N HIS A 256 4.79 20.45 -14.10
CA HIS A 256 6.17 20.73 -14.51
C HIS A 256 6.49 20.10 -15.88
N ALA A 257 6.07 18.86 -16.11
CA ALA A 257 6.21 18.21 -17.42
C ALA A 257 5.41 18.91 -18.54
N LEU A 258 4.34 19.63 -18.19
CA LEU A 258 3.54 20.49 -19.06
C LEU A 258 4.03 21.94 -19.12
N GLU A 259 5.16 22.26 -18.48
CA GLU A 259 5.77 23.59 -18.43
C GLU A 259 4.89 24.67 -17.78
N ARG A 260 3.97 24.24 -16.92
CA ARG A 260 3.10 25.11 -16.12
C ARG A 260 3.77 25.36 -14.78
N GLU A 261 4.92 26.06 -14.81
CA GLU A 261 5.82 26.19 -13.65
C GLU A 261 5.15 26.82 -12.42
N ASP A 262 4.31 27.84 -12.61
CA ASP A 262 3.58 28.47 -11.50
C ASP A 262 2.58 27.50 -10.85
N GLU A 263 1.91 26.66 -11.64
CA GLU A 263 1.01 25.63 -11.13
C GLU A 263 1.78 24.51 -10.45
N ALA A 264 2.91 24.08 -11.02
CA ALA A 264 3.78 23.07 -10.44
C ALA A 264 4.30 23.52 -9.08
N LYS A 265 4.79 24.78 -8.98
CA LYS A 265 5.25 25.37 -7.72
C LYS A 265 4.11 25.44 -6.69
N ARG A 266 2.91 25.85 -7.10
CA ARG A 266 1.75 25.93 -6.21
C ARG A 266 1.39 24.58 -5.60
N TRP A 267 1.21 23.55 -6.45
CA TRP A 267 0.91 22.19 -5.99
C TRP A 267 1.97 21.65 -5.05
N LEU A 268 3.25 21.87 -5.39
CA LEU A 268 4.35 21.39 -4.58
C LEU A 268 4.40 22.07 -3.21
N LEU A 269 4.24 23.39 -3.16
CA LEU A 269 4.24 24.14 -1.90
C LEU A 269 3.02 23.81 -1.03
N GLU A 270 1.85 23.54 -1.62
CA GLU A 270 0.69 23.05 -0.87
C GLU A 270 0.98 21.70 -0.21
N ALA A 271 1.56 20.74 -0.95
CA ALA A 271 1.97 19.45 -0.38
C ALA A 271 3.01 19.63 0.74
N MET A 272 4.01 20.49 0.53
CA MET A 272 5.05 20.78 1.53
C MET A 272 4.47 21.39 2.81
N ARG A 273 3.57 22.37 2.70
CA ARG A 273 2.90 22.99 3.87
C ARG A 273 2.08 21.97 4.66
N LEU A 274 1.47 21.00 3.97
CA LEU A 274 0.69 19.94 4.60
C LEU A 274 1.57 18.94 5.34
N ALA A 275 2.74 18.60 4.80
CA ALA A 275 3.50 17.42 5.22
C ALA A 275 4.75 17.76 6.05
N LEU A 276 5.55 18.74 5.62
CA LEU A 276 6.85 19.02 6.23
C LEU A 276 6.78 19.41 7.72
N PRO A 277 5.80 20.22 8.20
CA PRO A 277 5.71 20.55 9.63
C PRO A 277 5.64 19.34 10.56
N HIS A 278 5.20 18.18 10.06
CA HIS A 278 5.09 16.92 10.82
C HIS A 278 6.29 15.97 10.61
N GLY A 279 7.31 16.44 9.90
CA GLY A 279 8.48 15.66 9.52
C GLY A 279 8.24 14.68 8.37
N PHE A 280 7.13 14.81 7.63
CA PHE A 280 6.82 13.92 6.51
C PHE A 280 7.65 14.28 5.28
N ILE A 281 8.90 13.83 5.26
CA ILE A 281 9.89 14.15 4.24
C ILE A 281 9.93 13.15 3.08
N THR A 282 9.49 11.91 3.30
CA THR A 282 9.60 10.82 2.32
C THR A 282 8.94 11.10 0.98
N PRO A 283 7.71 11.64 0.92
CA PRO A 283 7.05 11.93 -0.36
C PRO A 283 7.84 12.88 -1.26
N PHE A 284 8.66 13.75 -0.68
CA PHE A 284 9.51 14.69 -1.41
C PHE A 284 10.84 14.06 -1.78
N ALA A 285 11.48 13.34 -0.85
CA ALA A 285 12.77 12.69 -1.07
C ALA A 285 12.72 11.65 -2.20
N GLU A 286 11.62 10.91 -2.33
CA GLU A 286 11.45 9.91 -3.39
C GLU A 286 11.26 10.50 -4.79
N LEU A 287 10.83 11.76 -4.87
CA LEU A 287 10.34 12.38 -6.11
C LEU A 287 11.16 13.60 -6.55
N VAL A 288 12.26 13.90 -5.87
CA VAL A 288 13.18 15.01 -6.18
C VAL A 288 13.52 15.04 -7.68
N THR A 289 13.92 13.89 -8.24
CA THR A 289 14.42 13.79 -9.62
C THR A 289 13.36 14.07 -10.69
N ALA A 290 12.07 13.97 -10.34
CA ALA A 290 10.98 14.18 -11.30
C ALA A 290 10.65 15.67 -11.54
N LEU A 291 11.20 16.58 -10.71
CA LEU A 291 10.85 18.01 -10.69
C LEU A 291 11.97 18.93 -11.19
N GLY A 292 13.05 18.38 -11.74
CA GLY A 292 14.05 19.16 -12.51
C GLY A 292 14.69 20.34 -11.77
N GLY A 293 14.85 20.26 -10.44
CA GLY A 293 15.38 21.34 -9.61
C GLY A 293 14.31 22.20 -8.91
N LEU A 294 13.02 22.06 -9.27
CA LEU A 294 11.94 22.80 -8.62
C LEU A 294 11.77 22.38 -7.14
N MET A 295 11.98 21.11 -6.82
CA MET A 295 11.94 20.60 -5.45
C MET A 295 12.95 21.32 -4.55
N GLU A 296 14.20 21.35 -5.00
CA GLU A 296 15.32 21.96 -4.31
C GLU A 296 15.08 23.47 -4.10
N ARG A 297 14.65 24.19 -5.15
CA ARG A 297 14.34 25.62 -5.05
C ARG A 297 13.22 25.90 -4.05
N CYS A 298 12.15 25.10 -4.05
CA CYS A 298 11.05 25.28 -3.10
C CYS A 298 11.49 25.03 -1.66
N LEU A 299 12.30 23.99 -1.43
CA LEU A 299 12.86 23.69 -0.11
C LEU A 299 13.80 24.81 0.36
N GLU A 300 14.71 25.29 -0.48
CA GLU A 300 15.65 26.37 -0.12
C GLU A 300 14.93 27.68 0.23
N GLN A 301 13.87 28.01 -0.50
CA GLN A 301 13.16 29.29 -0.36
C GLN A 301 12.18 29.30 0.83
N GLU A 302 11.40 28.23 0.98
CA GLU A 302 10.24 28.23 1.90
C GLU A 302 10.44 27.30 3.10
N PHE A 303 11.27 26.27 2.96
CA PHE A 303 11.46 25.22 3.99
C PHE A 303 12.94 24.86 4.20
N PRO A 304 13.85 25.85 4.42
CA PRO A 304 15.29 25.59 4.44
C PRO A 304 15.72 24.59 5.52
N GLY A 305 14.97 24.50 6.63
CA GLY A 305 15.22 23.53 7.70
C GLY A 305 15.01 22.06 7.29
N TYR A 306 14.25 21.79 6.23
CA TYR A 306 13.98 20.44 5.74
C TYR A 306 14.85 20.05 4.54
N TYR A 307 15.52 21.01 3.88
CA TYR A 307 16.34 20.74 2.70
C TYR A 307 17.35 19.63 2.93
N GLY A 308 18.14 19.73 4.01
CA GLY A 308 19.17 18.75 4.33
C GLY A 308 18.60 17.35 4.52
N ALA A 309 17.52 17.23 5.30
CA ALA A 309 16.87 15.94 5.60
C ALA A 309 16.29 15.28 4.34
N VAL A 310 15.59 16.05 3.49
CA VAL A 310 15.02 15.54 2.23
C VAL A 310 16.13 15.07 1.29
N MET A 311 17.19 15.87 1.11
CA MET A 311 18.27 15.54 0.18
C MET A 311 19.16 14.39 0.68
N GLU A 312 19.37 14.28 1.99
CA GLU A 312 20.11 13.16 2.59
C GLU A 312 19.32 11.85 2.45
N GLN A 313 18.02 11.87 2.74
CA GLN A 313 17.16 10.70 2.51
C GLN A 313 17.17 10.30 1.03
N TRP A 314 17.02 11.26 0.10
CA TRP A 314 17.08 11.00 -1.33
C TRP A 314 18.40 10.30 -1.71
N LYS A 315 19.56 10.80 -1.26
CA LYS A 315 20.86 10.18 -1.54
C LYS A 315 20.95 8.72 -1.06
N ARG A 316 20.46 8.44 0.16
CA ARG A 316 20.47 7.10 0.75
C ARG A 316 19.52 6.16 0.00
N THR A 317 18.28 6.57 -0.18
CA THR A 317 17.24 5.80 -0.87
C THR A 317 17.64 5.55 -2.33
N TRP A 318 18.25 6.52 -3.00
CA TRP A 318 18.71 6.39 -4.38
C TRP A 318 19.70 5.24 -4.58
N LYS A 319 20.72 5.15 -3.72
CA LYS A 319 21.72 4.07 -3.77
C LYS A 319 21.05 2.70 -3.63
N ASN A 320 20.15 2.57 -2.66
CA ASN A 320 19.44 1.34 -2.39
C ASN A 320 18.48 0.97 -3.53
N TRP A 321 17.79 1.96 -4.07
CA TRP A 321 16.87 1.82 -5.19
C TRP A 321 17.59 1.27 -6.42
N ILE A 322 18.81 1.73 -6.75
CA ILE A 322 19.58 1.21 -7.89
C ILE A 322 19.79 -0.30 -7.74
N THR A 323 20.29 -0.74 -6.59
CA THR A 323 20.50 -2.18 -6.33
C THR A 323 19.20 -2.96 -6.44
N PHE A 324 18.13 -2.44 -5.85
CA PHE A 324 16.81 -3.08 -5.88
C PHE A 324 16.24 -3.17 -7.31
N HIS A 325 16.25 -2.07 -8.06
CA HIS A 325 15.77 -1.98 -9.43
C HIS A 325 16.43 -3.04 -10.30
N ASN A 326 17.77 -3.09 -10.29
CA ASN A 326 18.53 -4.01 -11.14
C ASN A 326 18.19 -5.47 -10.83
N GLN A 327 18.06 -5.80 -9.53
CA GLN A 327 17.65 -7.15 -9.14
C GLN A 327 16.20 -7.47 -9.55
N PHE A 328 15.30 -6.48 -9.46
CA PHE A 328 13.89 -6.61 -9.82
C PHE A 328 13.67 -6.80 -11.31
N THR A 329 14.27 -5.94 -12.13
CA THR A 329 14.17 -5.98 -13.60
C THR A 329 15.03 -7.07 -14.21
N LYS A 330 15.91 -7.70 -13.42
CA LYS A 330 16.98 -8.61 -13.86
C LYS A 330 17.88 -7.94 -14.92
N ASP A 331 18.06 -6.63 -14.77
CA ASP A 331 18.82 -5.77 -15.65
C ASP A 331 19.94 -5.11 -14.83
N ASN A 332 21.03 -4.69 -15.44
CA ASN A 332 22.09 -3.92 -14.79
C ASN A 332 22.17 -2.49 -15.32
N ILE A 333 21.19 -2.06 -16.11
CA ILE A 333 21.23 -0.79 -16.82
C ILE A 333 21.40 0.43 -15.92
N THR A 334 20.90 0.40 -14.68
CA THR A 334 21.06 1.53 -13.74
C THR A 334 22.40 1.50 -12.98
N LEU A 335 23.19 0.42 -13.10
CA LEU A 335 24.62 0.45 -12.71
C LEU A 335 25.49 1.10 -13.81
N ILE A 336 25.00 1.06 -15.05
CA ILE A 336 25.69 1.61 -16.22
C ILE A 336 25.28 3.07 -16.45
N LEU A 337 23.99 3.37 -16.29
CA LEU A 337 23.37 4.68 -16.45
C LEU A 337 22.92 5.25 -15.10
N SER A 338 23.15 6.54 -14.86
CA SER A 338 22.48 7.27 -13.78
C SER A 338 20.95 7.30 -13.97
N LEU A 339 20.13 7.60 -12.93
CA LEU A 339 18.66 7.68 -13.10
C LEU A 339 18.26 8.60 -14.24
N ARG A 340 18.94 9.74 -14.29
CA ARG A 340 18.68 10.79 -15.26
C ARG A 340 18.93 10.26 -16.66
N GLU A 341 20.04 9.56 -16.85
CA GLU A 341 20.37 8.90 -18.11
C GLU A 341 19.39 7.77 -18.43
N TYR A 342 19.02 6.94 -17.46
CA TYR A 342 18.03 5.87 -17.63
C TYR A 342 16.66 6.42 -18.04
N HIS A 343 16.16 7.46 -17.37
CA HIS A 343 14.89 8.10 -17.77
C HIS A 343 14.97 8.75 -19.13
N ILE A 344 16.06 9.47 -19.43
CA ILE A 344 16.29 10.04 -20.76
C ILE A 344 16.31 8.92 -21.81
N ALA A 345 16.94 7.79 -21.50
CA ALA A 345 17.00 6.62 -22.36
C ALA A 345 15.62 5.98 -22.57
N VAL A 346 14.80 5.82 -21.51
CA VAL A 346 13.41 5.31 -21.61
C VAL A 346 12.56 6.22 -22.49
N LEU A 347 12.59 7.53 -22.26
CA LEU A 347 11.87 8.52 -23.07
C LEU A 347 12.35 8.52 -24.53
N ALA A 348 13.67 8.40 -24.73
CA ALA A 348 14.25 8.22 -26.04
C ALA A 348 13.74 6.92 -26.68
N ALA A 349 13.87 5.75 -26.08
CA ALA A 349 13.37 4.49 -26.63
C ALA A 349 11.88 4.55 -27.03
N ARG A 350 11.06 5.28 -26.28
CA ARG A 350 9.63 5.54 -26.56
C ARG A 350 9.33 6.55 -27.68
N ARG A 351 10.35 6.95 -28.45
CA ARG A 351 10.23 7.88 -29.57
C ARG A 351 9.76 9.29 -29.20
N ILE A 352 9.90 9.69 -27.93
CA ILE A 352 9.66 11.08 -27.51
C ILE A 352 10.70 12.00 -28.19
N PRO A 353 10.31 13.13 -28.81
CA PRO A 353 11.24 14.02 -29.50
C PRO A 353 12.31 14.59 -28.55
N TYR A 354 13.57 14.63 -29.00
CA TYR A 354 14.70 15.16 -28.20
C TYR A 354 14.48 16.61 -27.75
N ALA A 355 13.77 17.42 -28.54
CA ALA A 355 13.39 18.77 -28.11
C ALA A 355 12.50 18.76 -26.85
N LYS A 356 11.54 17.83 -26.77
CA LYS A 356 10.67 17.68 -25.59
C LYS A 356 11.45 17.16 -24.38
N ILE A 357 12.30 16.13 -24.58
CA ILE A 357 13.13 15.58 -23.50
C ILE A 357 14.11 16.65 -22.97
N ALA A 358 14.81 17.37 -23.86
CA ALA A 358 15.79 18.38 -23.46
C ALA A 358 15.13 19.48 -22.61
N LYS A 359 13.92 19.88 -23.02
CA LYS A 359 13.10 20.85 -22.30
C LYS A 359 12.66 20.35 -20.92
N GLN A 360 12.18 19.11 -20.83
CA GLN A 360 11.78 18.47 -19.56
C GLN A 360 12.93 18.43 -18.55
N TYR A 361 14.18 18.29 -19.01
CA TYR A 361 15.36 18.24 -18.13
C TYR A 361 16.09 19.58 -17.99
N CYS A 362 15.49 20.68 -18.46
CA CYS A 362 16.06 22.03 -18.46
C CYS A 362 17.49 22.10 -19.03
N ILE A 363 17.74 21.42 -20.16
CA ILE A 363 19.03 21.41 -20.86
C ILE A 363 18.89 21.74 -22.34
N SER A 364 19.98 22.11 -23.01
CA SER A 364 19.96 22.32 -24.47
C SER A 364 19.80 21.01 -25.22
N VAL A 365 19.21 21.05 -26.42
CA VAL A 365 19.10 19.87 -27.30
C VAL A 365 20.48 19.30 -27.64
N GLY A 366 21.49 20.17 -27.79
CA GLY A 366 22.88 19.75 -27.97
C GLY A 366 23.41 18.96 -26.77
N ARG A 367 23.16 19.44 -25.55
CA ARG A 367 23.54 18.71 -24.32
C ARG A 367 22.82 17.37 -24.21
N LEU A 368 21.53 17.31 -24.56
CA LEU A 368 20.81 16.04 -24.58
C LEU A 368 21.41 15.06 -25.61
N LYS A 369 21.76 15.52 -26.81
CA LYS A 369 22.43 14.68 -27.81
C LYS A 369 23.74 14.10 -27.28
N ASN A 370 24.53 14.90 -26.56
CA ASN A 370 25.76 14.42 -25.94
C ASN A 370 25.47 13.36 -24.86
N ILE A 371 24.48 13.60 -23.99
CA ILE A 371 24.05 12.59 -23.00
C ILE A 371 23.60 11.31 -23.70
N MET A 372 22.86 11.39 -24.81
CA MET A 372 22.44 10.20 -25.58
C MET A 372 23.63 9.46 -26.20
N LEU A 373 24.66 10.17 -26.65
CA LEU A 373 25.90 9.55 -27.13
C LEU A 373 26.63 8.84 -25.99
N GLU A 374 26.76 9.49 -24.83
CA GLU A 374 27.33 8.88 -23.63
C GLU A 374 26.55 7.62 -23.20
N ILE A 375 25.21 7.65 -23.28
CA ILE A 375 24.35 6.49 -23.03
C ILE A 375 24.64 5.36 -24.02
N TYR A 376 24.70 5.66 -25.32
CA TYR A 376 24.99 4.67 -26.36
C TYR A 376 26.36 4.03 -26.19
N GLU A 377 27.37 4.82 -25.84
CA GLU A 377 28.72 4.35 -25.56
C GLU A 377 28.74 3.44 -24.33
N LYS A 378 28.12 3.87 -23.22
CA LYS A 378 28.01 3.09 -21.98
C LYS A 378 27.32 1.74 -22.17
N LEU A 379 26.31 1.69 -23.04
CA LEU A 379 25.54 0.47 -23.34
C LEU A 379 26.12 -0.34 -24.51
N PHE A 380 27.18 0.13 -25.16
CA PHE A 380 27.75 -0.48 -26.36
C PHE A 380 26.72 -0.71 -27.49
N ILE A 381 25.87 0.28 -27.74
CA ILE A 381 24.84 0.26 -28.79
C ILE A 381 25.00 1.42 -29.76
N SER A 382 24.39 1.31 -30.94
CA SER A 382 24.50 2.32 -32.00
C SER A 382 23.17 2.92 -32.44
N SER A 383 22.05 2.35 -31.99
CA SER A 383 20.72 2.74 -32.47
C SER A 383 19.69 2.88 -31.35
N ARG A 384 18.67 3.69 -31.63
CA ARG A 384 17.51 3.89 -30.76
C ARG A 384 16.64 2.62 -30.64
N ASP A 385 16.65 1.78 -31.67
CA ASP A 385 15.92 0.51 -31.67
C ASP A 385 16.67 -0.56 -30.87
N GLU A 386 18.00 -0.52 -30.83
CA GLU A 386 18.78 -1.30 -29.85
C GLU A 386 18.52 -0.80 -28.43
N LEU A 387 18.52 0.52 -28.20
CA LEU A 387 18.24 1.10 -26.89
C LEU A 387 16.93 0.58 -26.30
N ALA A 388 15.89 0.47 -27.12
CA ALA A 388 14.60 -0.06 -26.70
C ALA A 388 14.71 -1.45 -26.06
N LYS A 389 15.59 -2.34 -26.54
CA LYS A 389 15.76 -3.69 -25.99
C LYS A 389 16.39 -3.71 -24.59
N TYR A 390 17.01 -2.59 -24.20
CA TYR A 390 17.69 -2.45 -22.93
C TYR A 390 16.84 -1.70 -21.90
N VAL A 391 15.99 -0.75 -22.32
CA VAL A 391 15.22 0.10 -21.39
C VAL A 391 13.71 -0.07 -21.46
N LEU A 392 13.19 -0.86 -22.41
CA LEU A 392 11.79 -1.28 -22.54
C LEU A 392 11.75 -2.81 -22.54
#